data_AF-A0AAV0JYB6-F1
#
_entry.id   AF-A0AAV0JYB6-F1
#
_cell.length_a   1.000
_cell.length_b   1.000
_cell.length_c   1.000
_cell.angle_alpha   90.00
_cell.angle_beta   90.00
_cell.angle_gamma   90.00
#
_symmetry.space_group_name_H-M   'P 1'
#
loop_
_entity.id
_entity.type
_entity.pdbx_description
1 polymer ?
#
loop_
_entity_poly.entity_id
_entity_poly.type
_entity_poly.pdbx_seq_one_letter_code
_entity_poly.pdbx_strand_id
1 'polypeptide(L)'
;MDAAIEDGVDVLSLSITDGSSPFYDNTISLGAFRAIQSGIFVSCSAGNEGPSKSSVVNDAPWILTVGASTIDREIRATVLLGNNVELHGQSAYQPKDLNSRQLPIIDPAATGINASATFCGAGSLNNIDVKGKIVLCQIGGEVRTIEKGQEVKDHGGAAMILINDLAGGYTTLASAHVLPASHINYQHGLAVKGYLTSTQLPTASISFGGTLIGKSNAPQVAFFSSRGPSPQSPGILKPDIIGPGVNILAAWGASVDNATNSFNVVSGTSMSCPHLSGVAALIKSAHPDWSPAAIKSAILTTAYTINRDGSSISTEQNVSATVFDLGSGHVNPPTAMNPGLVYDLHPDDFVPYLCGLGYDDKAVRLIVQRKVNCSMVPSIPEAQLNYPTFSISLHFGDQKTYTRTVTNVGLPNSTYTYKALSLEGVDVKVMPKEIKFRELKEKASFSVKFTRFGNAMGSSSVSEGHLVWSSNEGEYNVVSAIVVVFV
;
A
#
# COMPACT_ATOMS: atom_id res chain seq x y z
N MET A 1 -23.12 -4.09 -2.44
CA MET A 1 -22.94 -3.02 -1.44
C MET A 1 -24.30 -2.61 -0.89
N ASP A 2 -25.27 -2.26 -1.73
CA ASP A 2 -26.63 -1.89 -1.31
C ASP A 2 -27.26 -2.83 -0.27
N ALA A 3 -27.25 -4.15 -0.50
CA ALA A 3 -27.76 -5.11 0.49
C ALA A 3 -27.05 -5.01 1.86
N ALA A 4 -25.72 -4.82 1.89
CA ALA A 4 -24.99 -4.65 3.14
C ALA A 4 -25.30 -3.30 3.83
N ILE A 5 -25.62 -2.27 3.05
CA ILE A 5 -26.10 -0.99 3.58
C ILE A 5 -27.47 -1.19 4.24
N GLU A 6 -28.38 -1.91 3.59
CA GLU A 6 -29.70 -2.26 4.12
C GLU A 6 -29.61 -3.14 5.38
N ASP A 7 -28.65 -4.06 5.43
CA ASP A 7 -28.34 -4.89 6.60
C ASP A 7 -27.75 -4.07 7.78
N GLY A 8 -27.34 -2.81 7.55
CA GLY A 8 -26.86 -1.91 8.59
C GLY A 8 -25.43 -2.19 9.06
N VAL A 9 -24.54 -2.63 8.17
CA VAL A 9 -23.12 -2.86 8.52
C VAL A 9 -22.40 -1.56 8.87
N ASP A 10 -21.41 -1.61 9.77
CA ASP A 10 -20.60 -0.44 10.14
C ASP A 10 -19.43 -0.16 9.18
N VAL A 11 -18.87 -1.23 8.60
CA VAL A 11 -17.65 -1.18 7.77
C VAL A 11 -17.77 -2.13 6.58
N LEU A 12 -17.40 -1.64 5.40
CA LEU A 12 -17.22 -2.43 4.18
C LEU A 12 -15.72 -2.60 3.87
N SER A 13 -15.30 -3.86 3.74
CA SER A 13 -13.94 -4.25 3.36
C SER A 13 -13.94 -4.81 1.94
N LEU A 14 -13.34 -4.08 0.99
CA LEU A 14 -13.40 -4.40 -0.44
C LEU A 14 -12.00 -4.61 -1.01
N SER A 15 -11.56 -5.87 -0.98
CA SER A 15 -10.25 -6.29 -1.50
C SER A 15 -10.30 -6.65 -2.99
N ILE A 16 -10.96 -5.77 -3.76
CA ILE A 16 -11.22 -5.90 -5.20
C ILE A 16 -10.95 -4.57 -5.89
N THR A 17 -10.76 -4.60 -7.20
CA THR A 17 -10.51 -3.43 -8.03
C THR A 17 -11.40 -3.47 -9.28
N ASP A 18 -11.75 -2.31 -9.82
CA ASP A 18 -12.56 -2.15 -11.04
C ASP A 18 -11.78 -1.32 -12.09
N GLY A 19 -10.45 -1.43 -12.07
CA GLY A 19 -9.55 -0.58 -12.85
C GLY A 19 -9.60 0.90 -12.45
N SER A 20 -9.15 1.77 -13.36
CA SER A 20 -9.20 3.23 -13.21
C SER A 20 -10.19 3.80 -14.22
N SER A 21 -11.25 4.44 -13.71
CA SER A 21 -12.28 5.12 -14.50
C SER A 21 -12.83 6.33 -13.72
N PRO A 22 -13.46 7.32 -14.39
CA PRO A 22 -14.08 8.43 -13.69
C PRO A 22 -15.07 7.98 -12.62
N PHE A 23 -15.18 8.70 -11.50
CA PHE A 23 -15.93 8.22 -10.32
C PHE A 23 -17.42 7.94 -10.60
N TYR A 24 -18.02 8.61 -11.58
CA TYR A 24 -19.41 8.40 -11.98
C TYR A 24 -19.64 7.12 -12.81
N ASP A 25 -18.57 6.50 -13.30
CA ASP A 25 -18.56 5.27 -14.12
C ASP A 25 -17.84 4.11 -13.41
N ASN A 26 -17.37 4.33 -12.18
CA ASN A 26 -16.69 3.33 -11.37
C ASN A 26 -17.65 2.72 -10.34
N THR A 27 -17.91 1.42 -10.45
CA THR A 27 -18.96 0.76 -9.65
C THR A 27 -18.65 0.77 -8.15
N ILE A 28 -17.38 0.57 -7.79
CA ILE A 28 -16.91 0.63 -6.40
C ILE A 28 -17.06 2.05 -5.85
N SER A 29 -16.71 3.08 -6.64
CA SER A 29 -16.83 4.48 -6.23
C SER A 29 -18.27 4.89 -5.97
N LEU A 30 -19.20 4.52 -6.87
CA LEU A 30 -20.64 4.78 -6.72
C LEU A 30 -21.21 4.09 -5.47
N GLY A 31 -20.94 2.80 -5.31
CA GLY A 31 -21.40 2.04 -4.13
C GLY A 31 -20.79 2.56 -2.83
N ALA A 32 -19.52 2.97 -2.85
CA ALA A 32 -18.86 3.53 -1.68
C ALA A 32 -19.44 4.88 -1.27
N PHE A 33 -19.84 5.71 -2.25
CA PHE A 33 -20.51 6.98 -1.95
C PHE A 33 -21.85 6.75 -1.24
N ARG A 34 -22.65 5.79 -1.72
CA ARG A 34 -23.90 5.36 -1.07
C ARG A 34 -23.68 4.86 0.36
N ALA A 35 -22.61 4.10 0.60
CA ALA A 35 -22.27 3.60 1.92
C ALA A 35 -21.92 4.73 2.89
N ILE A 36 -21.07 5.69 2.48
CA ILE A 36 -20.71 6.82 3.36
C ILE A 36 -21.90 7.76 3.62
N GLN A 37 -22.85 7.86 2.70
CA GLN A 37 -24.13 8.57 2.93
C GLN A 37 -24.94 7.96 4.09
N SER A 38 -24.76 6.66 4.32
CA SER A 38 -25.40 5.92 5.41
C SER A 38 -24.51 5.82 6.66
N GLY A 39 -23.39 6.56 6.71
CA GLY A 39 -22.46 6.55 7.84
C GLY A 39 -21.54 5.32 7.90
N ILE A 40 -21.47 4.53 6.83
CA ILE A 40 -20.70 3.29 6.75
C ILE A 40 -19.29 3.57 6.23
N PHE A 41 -18.28 3.07 6.93
CA PHE A 41 -16.88 3.21 6.51
C PHE A 41 -16.54 2.27 5.35
N VAL A 42 -15.77 2.73 4.37
CA VAL A 42 -15.35 1.90 3.23
C VAL A 42 -13.84 1.89 3.10
N SER A 43 -13.27 0.70 3.14
CA SER A 43 -11.85 0.46 2.83
C SER A 43 -11.73 -0.37 1.56
N CYS A 44 -10.83 0.05 0.68
CA CYS A 44 -10.48 -0.72 -0.51
C CYS A 44 -8.97 -0.89 -0.64
N SER A 45 -8.56 -1.98 -1.28
CA SER A 45 -7.17 -2.22 -1.67
C SER A 45 -6.70 -1.22 -2.75
N ALA A 46 -5.46 -0.74 -2.66
CA ALA A 46 -4.88 0.20 -3.64
C ALA A 46 -4.59 -0.39 -5.02
N GLY A 47 -4.53 -1.73 -5.13
CA GLY A 47 -4.12 -2.44 -6.34
C GLY A 47 -2.74 -3.10 -6.20
N ASN A 48 -2.43 -4.03 -7.10
CA ASN A 48 -1.19 -4.81 -7.10
C ASN A 48 -0.35 -4.58 -8.38
N GLU A 49 -0.54 -3.44 -9.05
CA GLU A 49 0.12 -3.08 -10.32
C GLU A 49 1.32 -2.14 -10.12
N GLY A 50 1.81 -2.05 -8.89
CA GLY A 50 3.06 -1.37 -8.57
C GLY A 50 4.29 -2.10 -9.16
N PRO A 51 5.48 -1.47 -9.14
CA PRO A 51 5.80 -0.18 -8.53
C PRO A 51 5.61 1.01 -9.49
N SER A 52 4.96 0.81 -10.62
CA SER A 52 4.72 1.85 -11.63
C SER A 52 3.97 3.05 -11.05
N LYS A 53 4.41 4.28 -11.38
CA LYS A 53 3.73 5.54 -11.03
C LYS A 53 2.29 5.53 -11.55
N SER A 54 1.37 6.12 -10.79
CA SER A 54 -0.06 6.25 -11.15
C SER A 54 -0.76 4.92 -11.46
N SER A 55 -0.39 3.86 -10.75
CA SER A 55 -1.01 2.53 -10.82
C SER A 55 -2.10 2.32 -9.76
N VAL A 56 -2.32 3.29 -8.87
CA VAL A 56 -3.34 3.23 -7.82
C VAL A 56 -4.75 3.26 -8.42
N VAL A 57 -5.62 2.42 -7.85
CA VAL A 57 -7.06 2.33 -8.14
C VAL A 57 -7.85 2.48 -6.85
N ASN A 58 -9.19 2.49 -6.94
CA ASN A 58 -10.08 2.79 -5.82
C ASN A 58 -9.73 4.15 -5.18
N ASP A 59 -9.44 5.15 -6.01
CA ASP A 59 -8.84 6.43 -5.65
C ASP A 59 -9.87 7.54 -5.34
N ALA A 60 -11.16 7.20 -5.25
CA ALA A 60 -12.19 8.14 -4.81
C ALA A 60 -11.89 8.68 -3.39
N PRO A 61 -12.10 9.98 -3.12
CA PRO A 61 -11.73 10.56 -1.82
C PRO A 61 -12.53 10.01 -0.62
N TRP A 62 -13.75 9.52 -0.84
CA TRP A 62 -14.57 8.92 0.21
C TRP A 62 -14.19 7.47 0.56
N ILE A 63 -13.24 6.85 -0.15
CA ILE A 63 -12.73 5.49 0.12
C ILE A 63 -11.40 5.59 0.85
N LEU A 64 -11.17 4.80 1.91
CA LEU A 64 -9.82 4.57 2.44
C LEU A 64 -9.07 3.59 1.52
N THR A 65 -8.09 4.09 0.75
CA THR A 65 -7.30 3.32 -0.21
C THR A 65 -6.01 2.83 0.42
N VAL A 66 -5.85 1.50 0.55
CA VAL A 66 -4.82 0.88 1.38
C VAL A 66 -3.75 0.20 0.53
N GLY A 67 -2.50 0.71 0.60
CA GLY A 67 -1.31 0.07 0.05
C GLY A 67 -0.80 -1.07 0.94
N ALA A 68 0.22 -1.80 0.47
CA ALA A 68 0.73 -2.98 1.15
C ALA A 68 2.19 -2.81 1.60
N SER A 69 2.48 -3.25 2.81
CA SER A 69 3.82 -3.31 3.37
C SER A 69 4.15 -4.67 3.97
N THR A 70 5.45 -4.90 4.14
CA THR A 70 5.99 -6.02 4.91
C THR A 70 5.75 -5.86 6.41
N ILE A 71 5.80 -6.99 7.11
CA ILE A 71 5.88 -7.09 8.56
C ILE A 71 7.28 -7.55 8.96
N ASP A 72 7.58 -7.54 10.26
CA ASP A 72 8.89 -7.94 10.80
C ASP A 72 9.11 -9.46 10.85
N ARG A 73 8.15 -10.24 10.34
CA ARG A 73 8.17 -11.70 10.25
C ARG A 73 8.68 -12.17 8.89
N GLU A 74 9.58 -13.16 8.92
CA GLU A 74 10.00 -13.92 7.74
C GLU A 74 9.71 -15.42 7.94
N ILE A 75 9.39 -16.14 6.87
CA ILE A 75 9.33 -17.61 6.89
C ILE A 75 10.52 -18.12 6.08
N ARG A 76 11.62 -18.42 6.79
CA ARG A 76 12.97 -18.54 6.22
C ARG A 76 13.13 -19.82 5.39
N ALA A 77 13.61 -19.66 4.16
CA ALA A 77 14.10 -20.73 3.30
C ALA A 77 15.42 -20.29 2.66
N THR A 78 16.55 -20.74 3.19
CA THR A 78 17.90 -20.30 2.75
C THR A 78 18.40 -21.19 1.64
N VAL A 79 18.86 -20.60 0.54
CA VAL A 79 19.59 -21.30 -0.51
C VAL A 79 21.09 -21.27 -0.15
N LEU A 80 21.72 -22.43 -0.06
CA LEU A 80 23.16 -22.57 0.11
C LEU A 80 23.77 -23.11 -1.18
N LEU A 81 24.49 -22.26 -1.91
CA LEU A 81 25.18 -22.63 -3.14
C LEU A 81 26.41 -23.49 -2.83
N GLY A 82 26.86 -24.30 -3.79
CA GLY A 82 28.02 -25.18 -3.64
C GLY A 82 29.36 -24.46 -3.43
N ASN A 83 29.39 -23.14 -3.64
CA ASN A 83 30.51 -22.26 -3.29
C ASN A 83 30.39 -21.64 -1.88
N ASN A 84 29.48 -22.16 -1.04
CA ASN A 84 29.18 -21.71 0.32
C ASN A 84 28.55 -20.32 0.45
N VAL A 85 28.05 -19.73 -0.65
CA VAL A 85 27.27 -18.50 -0.57
C VAL A 85 25.86 -18.83 -0.06
N GLU A 86 25.49 -18.20 1.05
CA GLU A 86 24.14 -18.28 1.62
C GLU A 86 23.27 -17.13 1.12
N LEU A 87 22.11 -17.48 0.57
CA LEU A 87 21.14 -16.53 0.03
C LEU A 87 19.81 -16.74 0.76
N HIS A 88 19.44 -15.76 1.57
CA HIS A 88 18.20 -15.83 2.32
C HIS A 88 16.99 -15.55 1.42
N GLY A 89 16.02 -16.45 1.47
CA GLY A 89 14.71 -16.32 0.82
C GLY A 89 13.59 -16.75 1.75
N GLN A 90 12.39 -16.84 1.21
CA GLN A 90 11.20 -17.20 1.96
C GLN A 90 10.35 -18.28 1.30
N SER A 91 9.65 -19.07 2.11
CA SER A 91 8.71 -20.11 1.67
C SER A 91 7.82 -20.57 2.81
N ALA A 92 6.50 -20.69 2.57
CA ALA A 92 5.59 -21.32 3.52
C ALA A 92 5.71 -22.85 3.51
N TYR A 93 6.37 -23.44 2.51
CA TYR A 93 6.72 -24.86 2.54
C TYR A 93 7.84 -25.08 3.57
N GLN A 94 7.53 -25.76 4.67
CA GLN A 94 8.44 -25.96 5.82
C GLN A 94 8.41 -27.43 6.27
N PRO A 95 9.09 -28.34 5.55
CA PRO A 95 9.09 -29.78 5.86
C PRO A 95 9.88 -30.06 7.15
N LYS A 96 9.40 -30.99 7.98
CA LYS A 96 10.06 -31.34 9.26
C LYS A 96 11.33 -32.19 9.08
N ASP A 97 11.34 -33.08 8.08
CA ASP A 97 12.36 -34.13 7.94
C ASP A 97 13.17 -34.03 6.64
N LEU A 98 13.33 -32.83 6.07
CA LEU A 98 14.10 -32.67 4.85
C LEU A 98 15.59 -32.54 5.15
N ASN A 99 16.37 -33.57 4.81
CA ASN A 99 17.82 -33.48 4.80
C ASN A 99 18.28 -32.57 3.65
N SER A 100 18.71 -31.36 3.99
CA SER A 100 19.31 -30.40 3.04
C SER A 100 20.56 -31.02 2.38
N ARG A 101 20.40 -31.52 1.16
CA ARG A 101 21.49 -32.11 0.36
C ARG A 101 21.83 -31.19 -0.81
N GLN A 102 23.11 -31.08 -1.13
CA GLN A 102 23.58 -30.44 -2.36
C GLN A 102 23.11 -31.24 -3.58
N LEU A 103 22.33 -30.60 -4.43
CA LEU A 103 21.79 -31.14 -5.68
C LEU A 103 22.24 -30.27 -6.85
N PRO A 104 22.40 -30.84 -8.06
CA PRO A 104 22.68 -30.05 -9.25
C PRO A 104 21.60 -28.98 -9.46
N ILE A 105 21.99 -27.79 -9.90
CA ILE A 105 21.08 -26.69 -10.21
C ILE A 105 21.06 -26.48 -11.72
N ILE A 106 19.89 -26.12 -12.27
CA ILE A 106 19.72 -25.81 -13.69
C ILE A 106 18.92 -24.52 -13.85
N ASP A 107 19.35 -23.67 -14.79
CA ASP A 107 18.54 -22.59 -15.36
C ASP A 107 17.98 -23.06 -16.70
N PRO A 108 16.68 -23.41 -16.78
CA PRO A 108 16.06 -23.86 -18.01
C PRO A 108 16.20 -22.85 -19.16
N ALA A 109 16.17 -21.55 -18.87
CA ALA A 109 16.28 -20.50 -19.88
C ALA A 109 17.67 -20.48 -20.52
N ALA A 110 18.71 -20.82 -19.75
CA ALA A 110 20.09 -20.87 -20.24
C ALA A 110 20.34 -22.03 -21.24
N THR A 111 19.43 -23.01 -21.34
CA THR A 111 19.55 -24.10 -22.32
C THR A 111 19.29 -23.65 -23.76
N GLY A 112 18.61 -22.51 -23.95
CA GLY A 112 18.21 -22.01 -25.28
C GLY A 112 17.14 -22.84 -25.99
N ILE A 113 16.62 -23.91 -25.37
CA ILE A 113 15.62 -24.80 -25.95
C ILE A 113 14.26 -24.09 -26.03
N ASN A 114 13.88 -23.39 -24.97
CA ASN A 114 12.62 -22.66 -24.90
C ASN A 114 12.77 -21.38 -24.05
N ALA A 115 12.53 -20.22 -24.67
CA ALA A 115 12.63 -18.93 -23.98
C ALA A 115 11.61 -18.76 -22.83
N SER A 116 10.43 -19.42 -22.92
CA SER A 116 9.42 -19.35 -21.85
C SER A 116 9.78 -20.18 -20.62
N ALA A 117 10.79 -21.05 -20.72
CA ALA A 117 11.25 -21.90 -19.61
C ALA A 117 11.78 -21.09 -18.41
N THR A 118 12.15 -19.81 -18.62
CA THR A 118 12.52 -18.88 -17.55
C THR A 118 11.43 -18.75 -16.49
N PHE A 119 10.15 -18.85 -16.89
CA PHE A 119 9.02 -18.69 -16.01
C PHE A 119 8.52 -20.02 -15.45
N CYS A 120 9.05 -21.17 -15.91
CA CYS A 120 8.56 -22.50 -15.54
C CYS A 120 7.03 -22.63 -15.71
N GLY A 121 6.50 -22.08 -16.81
CA GLY A 121 5.09 -22.21 -17.16
C GLY A 121 4.75 -23.60 -17.70
N ALA A 122 3.46 -23.93 -17.75
CA ALA A 122 2.99 -25.24 -18.20
C ALA A 122 3.57 -25.62 -19.58
N GLY A 123 4.21 -26.79 -19.66
CA GLY A 123 4.84 -27.32 -20.87
C GLY A 123 6.13 -26.60 -21.29
N SER A 124 6.61 -25.62 -20.51
CA SER A 124 7.84 -24.89 -20.83
C SER A 124 9.11 -25.70 -20.55
N LEU A 125 9.03 -26.70 -19.67
CA LEU A 125 10.14 -27.59 -19.31
C LEU A 125 10.21 -28.86 -20.17
N ASN A 126 9.33 -28.99 -21.17
CA ASN A 126 9.36 -30.09 -22.13
C ASN A 126 10.73 -30.16 -22.83
N ASN A 127 11.31 -31.36 -22.85
CA ASN A 127 12.64 -31.65 -23.42
C ASN A 127 13.83 -31.01 -22.68
N ILE A 128 13.62 -30.47 -21.47
CA ILE A 128 14.70 -30.00 -20.60
C ILE A 128 14.90 -31.01 -19.46
N ASP A 129 16.11 -31.53 -19.30
CA ASP A 129 16.42 -32.49 -18.23
C ASP A 129 16.53 -31.77 -16.87
N VAL A 130 15.41 -31.71 -16.16
CA VAL A 130 15.31 -31.15 -14.80
C VAL A 130 15.25 -32.22 -13.70
N LYS A 131 15.24 -33.50 -14.07
CA LYS A 131 14.98 -34.61 -13.14
C LYS A 131 16.03 -34.68 -12.03
N GLY A 132 15.57 -34.61 -10.77
CA GLY A 132 16.45 -34.64 -9.59
C GLY A 132 17.28 -33.38 -9.35
N LYS A 133 17.03 -32.29 -10.10
CA LYS A 133 17.76 -31.02 -10.01
C LYS A 133 16.95 -29.95 -9.29
N ILE A 134 17.64 -28.90 -8.82
CA ILE A 134 17.02 -27.66 -8.36
C ILE A 134 16.82 -26.75 -9.59
N VAL A 135 15.58 -26.37 -9.87
CA VAL A 135 15.24 -25.58 -11.06
C VAL A 135 15.14 -24.10 -10.69
N LEU A 136 15.85 -23.26 -11.44
CA LEU A 136 15.74 -21.81 -11.34
C LEU A 136 14.53 -21.33 -12.15
N CYS A 137 13.62 -20.60 -11.51
CA CYS A 137 12.45 -20.00 -12.15
C CYS A 137 12.38 -18.51 -11.77
N GLN A 138 11.83 -17.67 -12.64
CA GLN A 138 11.62 -16.24 -12.39
C GLN A 138 10.14 -15.94 -12.16
N ILE A 139 9.83 -14.92 -11.33
CA ILE A 139 8.47 -14.37 -11.24
C ILE A 139 7.99 -13.82 -12.59
N GLY A 140 6.67 -13.66 -12.74
CA GLY A 140 6.05 -13.14 -13.97
C GLY A 140 5.65 -14.22 -14.97
N GLY A 141 5.42 -13.81 -16.22
CA GLY A 141 4.95 -14.68 -17.30
C GLY A 141 3.48 -15.11 -17.17
N GLU A 142 2.68 -14.40 -16.36
CA GLU A 142 1.27 -14.72 -16.06
C GLU A 142 1.05 -16.12 -15.42
N VAL A 143 2.13 -16.72 -14.87
CA VAL A 143 2.07 -18.01 -14.19
C VAL A 143 2.10 -17.81 -12.68
N ARG A 144 1.17 -18.42 -11.95
CA ARG A 144 1.14 -18.33 -10.49
C ARG A 144 2.33 -19.08 -9.89
N THR A 145 2.86 -18.57 -8.79
CA THR A 145 4.04 -19.15 -8.10
C THR A 145 3.89 -20.65 -7.78
N ILE A 146 2.69 -21.10 -7.39
CA ILE A 146 2.41 -22.52 -7.13
C ILE A 146 2.45 -23.35 -8.42
N GLU A 147 1.92 -22.83 -9.53
CA GLU A 147 1.91 -23.50 -10.84
C GLU A 147 3.33 -23.70 -11.38
N LYS A 148 4.22 -22.72 -11.17
CA LYS A 148 5.65 -22.85 -11.49
C LYS A 148 6.27 -24.04 -10.76
N GLY A 149 5.98 -24.18 -9.47
CA GLY A 149 6.42 -25.31 -8.66
C GLY A 149 5.81 -26.64 -9.11
N GLN A 150 4.56 -26.62 -9.58
CA GLN A 150 3.87 -27.81 -10.10
C GLN A 150 4.50 -28.29 -11.41
N GLU A 151 4.79 -27.39 -12.36
CA GLU A 151 5.49 -27.72 -13.61
C GLU A 151 6.86 -28.37 -13.34
N VAL A 152 7.63 -27.81 -12.39
CA VAL A 152 8.92 -28.38 -11.97
C VAL A 152 8.73 -29.78 -11.38
N LYS A 153 7.71 -29.98 -10.54
CA LYS A 153 7.39 -31.27 -9.93
C LYS A 153 7.00 -32.33 -10.97
N ASP A 154 6.17 -31.96 -11.93
CA ASP A 154 5.64 -32.86 -12.96
C ASP A 154 6.75 -33.39 -13.89
N HIS A 155 7.83 -32.62 -14.06
CA HIS A 155 9.03 -33.03 -14.81
C HIS A 155 10.11 -33.68 -13.94
N GLY A 156 9.80 -33.98 -12.67
CA GLY A 156 10.68 -34.69 -11.74
C GLY A 156 11.78 -33.83 -11.12
N GLY A 157 11.66 -32.49 -11.16
CA GLY A 157 12.53 -31.58 -10.44
C GLY A 157 12.46 -31.79 -8.93
N ALA A 158 13.60 -31.66 -8.25
CA ALA A 158 13.71 -31.94 -6.81
C ALA A 158 13.36 -30.73 -5.95
N ALA A 159 13.63 -29.51 -6.43
CA ALA A 159 13.35 -28.26 -5.74
C ALA A 159 13.27 -27.10 -6.74
N MET A 160 12.81 -25.93 -6.27
CA MET A 160 12.74 -24.70 -7.07
C MET A 160 13.38 -23.52 -6.34
N ILE A 161 14.22 -22.75 -7.03
CA ILE A 161 14.63 -21.41 -6.59
C ILE A 161 13.84 -20.42 -7.44
N LEU A 162 12.96 -19.66 -6.81
CA LEU A 162 12.21 -18.59 -7.46
C LEU A 162 12.95 -17.27 -7.27
N ILE A 163 13.23 -16.55 -8.34
CA ILE A 163 13.94 -15.26 -8.29
C ILE A 163 13.02 -14.12 -8.71
N ASN A 164 13.18 -12.98 -8.04
CA ASN A 164 12.57 -11.74 -8.50
C ASN A 164 13.16 -11.26 -9.82
N ASP A 165 12.38 -10.49 -10.56
CA ASP A 165 12.86 -9.57 -11.58
C ASP A 165 13.30 -8.24 -10.94
N LEU A 166 13.70 -7.27 -11.76
CA LEU A 166 14.13 -5.97 -11.25
C LEU A 166 13.03 -5.25 -10.47
N ALA A 167 11.77 -5.33 -10.94
CA ALA A 167 10.63 -4.70 -10.27
C ALA A 167 10.37 -5.32 -8.90
N GLY A 168 10.48 -6.64 -8.75
CA GLY A 168 10.31 -7.34 -7.47
C GLY A 168 11.33 -6.96 -6.39
N GLY A 169 12.52 -6.51 -6.80
CA GLY A 169 13.55 -5.98 -5.90
C GLY A 169 13.85 -6.92 -4.72
N TYR A 170 13.83 -6.36 -3.50
CA TYR A 170 14.08 -7.02 -2.22
C TYR A 170 12.84 -7.65 -1.56
N THR A 171 11.65 -7.48 -2.13
CA THR A 171 10.41 -8.07 -1.58
C THR A 171 10.36 -9.57 -1.86
N THR A 172 10.37 -10.41 -0.83
CA THR A 172 10.28 -11.88 -0.98
C THR A 172 8.97 -12.42 -0.41
N LEU A 173 8.37 -13.39 -1.12
CA LEU A 173 7.06 -13.94 -0.76
C LEU A 173 7.20 -15.36 -0.21
N ALA A 174 6.61 -15.60 0.96
CA ALA A 174 6.52 -16.92 1.57
C ALA A 174 5.33 -17.70 1.00
N SER A 175 5.32 -17.90 -0.32
CA SER A 175 4.24 -18.67 -0.96
C SER A 175 4.28 -20.12 -0.48
N ALA A 176 3.11 -20.76 -0.44
CA ALA A 176 3.07 -22.21 -0.36
C ALA A 176 3.57 -22.83 -1.68
N HIS A 177 4.13 -24.04 -1.60
CA HIS A 177 4.67 -24.75 -2.76
C HIS A 177 4.40 -26.25 -2.65
N VAL A 178 4.36 -26.94 -3.79
CA VAL A 178 4.12 -28.39 -3.89
C VAL A 178 5.39 -29.24 -3.80
N LEU A 179 6.54 -28.58 -3.71
CA LEU A 179 7.90 -29.12 -3.58
C LEU A 179 8.77 -28.13 -2.77
N PRO A 180 9.97 -28.53 -2.30
CA PRO A 180 10.90 -27.61 -1.64
C PRO A 180 11.22 -26.40 -2.52
N ALA A 181 10.92 -25.20 -2.05
CA ALA A 181 11.20 -23.98 -2.79
C ALA A 181 11.66 -22.84 -1.90
N SER A 182 12.43 -21.91 -2.47
CA SER A 182 12.82 -20.64 -1.85
C SER A 182 12.63 -19.50 -2.83
N HIS A 183 11.91 -18.46 -2.41
CA HIS A 183 11.79 -17.20 -3.14
C HIS A 183 12.85 -16.22 -2.65
N ILE A 184 13.83 -15.91 -3.50
CA ILE A 184 14.94 -14.99 -3.22
C ILE A 184 14.78 -13.66 -3.97
N ASN A 185 15.39 -12.60 -3.42
CA ASN A 185 15.35 -11.27 -4.00
C ASN A 185 16.14 -11.17 -5.33
N TYR A 186 16.00 -10.04 -6.03
CA TYR A 186 16.62 -9.81 -7.32
C TYR A 186 18.15 -9.91 -7.27
N GLN A 187 18.78 -9.27 -6.28
CA GLN A 187 20.23 -9.29 -6.11
C GLN A 187 20.77 -10.71 -5.88
N HIS A 188 20.09 -11.49 -5.05
CA HIS A 188 20.41 -12.91 -4.84
C HIS A 188 20.20 -13.72 -6.13
N GLY A 189 19.15 -13.43 -6.91
CA GLY A 189 18.94 -14.04 -8.22
C GLY A 189 20.09 -13.79 -9.20
N LEU A 190 20.63 -12.56 -9.24
CA LEU A 190 21.84 -12.26 -10.01
C LEU A 190 23.05 -13.05 -9.53
N ALA A 191 23.22 -13.23 -8.22
CA ALA A 191 24.29 -14.05 -7.66
C ALA A 191 24.18 -15.53 -8.07
N VAL A 192 22.95 -16.09 -8.08
CA VAL A 192 22.71 -17.46 -8.57
C VAL A 192 23.05 -17.58 -10.06
N LYS A 193 22.59 -16.64 -10.89
CA LYS A 193 22.88 -16.63 -12.34
C LYS A 193 24.39 -16.49 -12.61
N GLY A 194 25.10 -15.64 -11.86
CA GLY A 194 26.55 -15.53 -11.94
C GLY A 194 27.26 -16.84 -11.56
N TYR A 195 26.84 -17.46 -10.45
CA TYR A 195 27.38 -18.74 -9.99
C TYR A 195 27.23 -19.85 -11.04
N LEU A 196 26.05 -19.96 -11.66
CA LEU A 196 25.77 -20.92 -12.74
C LEU A 196 26.75 -20.84 -13.91
N THR A 197 27.26 -19.65 -14.22
CA THR A 197 28.24 -19.45 -15.29
C THR A 197 29.69 -19.68 -14.84
N SER A 198 29.95 -19.67 -13.53
CA SER A 198 31.31 -19.77 -12.97
C SER A 198 31.83 -21.20 -12.78
N THR A 199 30.98 -22.21 -12.86
CA THR A 199 31.34 -23.62 -12.63
C THR A 199 30.60 -24.55 -13.58
N GLN A 200 31.23 -25.66 -13.95
CA GLN A 200 30.63 -26.67 -14.83
C GLN A 200 29.62 -27.58 -14.10
N LEU A 201 29.73 -27.70 -12.77
CA LEU A 201 28.89 -28.56 -11.94
C LEU A 201 28.28 -27.76 -10.79
N PRO A 202 27.40 -26.79 -11.08
CA PRO A 202 26.76 -25.98 -10.05
C PRO A 202 25.86 -26.85 -9.17
N THR A 203 25.95 -26.66 -7.86
CA THR A 203 25.09 -27.33 -6.88
C THR A 203 24.50 -26.31 -5.91
N ALA A 204 23.35 -26.64 -5.33
CA ALA A 204 22.73 -25.88 -4.26
C ALA A 204 21.92 -26.81 -3.34
N SER A 205 21.60 -26.31 -2.15
CA SER A 205 20.63 -26.91 -1.25
C SER A 205 19.69 -25.83 -0.71
N ILE A 206 18.51 -26.23 -0.23
CA ILE A 206 17.56 -25.32 0.43
C ILE A 206 17.36 -25.82 1.86
N SER A 207 17.65 -24.96 2.83
CA SER A 207 17.38 -25.21 4.24
C SER A 207 16.20 -24.39 4.73
N PHE A 208 15.38 -24.97 5.59
CA PHE A 208 14.14 -24.40 6.09
C PHE A 208 14.31 -23.99 7.55
N GLY A 209 14.21 -22.69 7.82
CA GLY A 209 14.50 -22.08 9.12
C GLY A 209 13.28 -21.75 9.96
N GLY A 210 12.07 -22.11 9.50
CA GLY A 210 10.83 -21.76 10.17
C GLY A 210 10.55 -20.26 10.18
N THR A 211 9.76 -19.82 11.16
CA THR A 211 9.38 -18.41 11.32
C THR A 211 10.40 -17.65 12.14
N LEU A 212 10.92 -16.57 11.59
CA LEU A 212 11.77 -15.59 12.26
C LEU A 212 11.01 -14.29 12.44
N ILE A 213 11.21 -13.59 13.56
CA ILE A 213 10.56 -12.31 13.88
C ILE A 213 11.65 -11.31 14.27
N GLY A 214 11.44 -10.04 13.94
CA GLY A 214 12.34 -8.94 14.30
C GLY A 214 13.19 -8.43 13.15
N LYS A 215 12.74 -8.60 11.90
CA LYS A 215 13.37 -7.97 10.74
C LYS A 215 13.42 -6.44 10.95
N SER A 216 14.62 -5.87 10.90
CA SER A 216 14.86 -4.48 11.32
C SER A 216 14.32 -3.44 10.35
N ASN A 217 14.30 -3.73 9.04
CA ASN A 217 13.85 -2.80 8.01
C ASN A 217 12.33 -2.90 7.73
N ALA A 218 11.54 -3.51 8.62
CA ALA A 218 10.09 -3.55 8.51
C ALA A 218 9.46 -2.32 9.21
N PRO A 219 8.34 -1.79 8.67
CA PRO A 219 7.71 -2.14 7.40
C PRO A 219 8.52 -1.68 6.17
N GLN A 220 8.31 -2.32 5.03
CA GLN A 220 8.83 -1.87 3.73
C GLN A 220 7.68 -1.92 2.73
N VAL A 221 7.57 -0.93 1.85
CA VAL A 221 6.52 -0.93 0.82
C VAL A 221 6.74 -2.12 -0.11
N ALA A 222 5.68 -2.91 -0.34
CA ALA A 222 5.76 -4.07 -1.20
C ALA A 222 5.90 -3.65 -2.67
N PHE A 223 6.71 -4.37 -3.46
CA PHE A 223 6.92 -4.03 -4.87
C PHE A 223 5.61 -3.87 -5.66
N PHE A 224 4.68 -4.81 -5.46
CA PHE A 224 3.40 -4.83 -6.15
C PHE A 224 2.44 -3.75 -5.68
N SER A 225 2.64 -3.13 -4.52
CA SER A 225 1.70 -2.12 -4.00
C SER A 225 1.58 -0.99 -5.01
N SER A 226 0.38 -0.75 -5.54
CA SER A 226 0.16 0.32 -6.51
C SER A 226 0.52 1.70 -5.94
N ARG A 227 1.02 2.59 -6.80
CA ARG A 227 1.59 3.90 -6.45
C ARG A 227 0.73 5.05 -6.97
N GLY A 228 0.76 6.17 -6.26
CA GLY A 228 0.20 7.44 -6.70
C GLY A 228 1.01 8.11 -7.83
N PRO A 229 0.61 9.32 -8.24
CA PRO A 229 -0.61 10.02 -7.85
C PRO A 229 -1.88 9.34 -8.39
N SER A 230 -3.04 9.70 -7.81
CA SER A 230 -4.35 9.29 -8.32
C SER A 230 -4.50 9.70 -9.79
N PRO A 231 -4.86 8.77 -10.70
CA PRO A 231 -5.13 9.10 -12.09
C PRO A 231 -6.42 9.92 -12.28
N GLN A 232 -7.41 9.79 -11.39
CA GLN A 232 -8.70 10.50 -11.52
C GLN A 232 -8.75 11.83 -10.78
N SER A 233 -8.02 11.96 -9.67
CA SER A 233 -7.99 13.16 -8.83
C SER A 233 -6.59 13.37 -8.23
N PRO A 234 -5.60 13.84 -9.01
CA PRO A 234 -4.22 14.02 -8.55
C PRO A 234 -4.07 15.03 -7.41
N GLY A 235 -5.05 15.92 -7.19
CA GLY A 235 -5.09 16.85 -6.05
C GLY A 235 -5.48 16.21 -4.72
N ILE A 236 -5.80 14.91 -4.71
CA ILE A 236 -6.00 14.09 -3.51
C ILE A 236 -4.89 13.03 -3.46
N LEU A 237 -4.14 12.99 -2.36
CA LEU A 237 -3.02 12.05 -2.21
C LEU A 237 -3.52 10.61 -2.16
N LYS A 238 -2.93 9.73 -2.97
CA LYS A 238 -3.17 8.29 -2.98
C LYS A 238 -1.85 7.49 -3.15
N PRO A 239 -1.75 6.26 -2.59
CA PRO A 239 -2.72 5.64 -1.67
C PRO A 239 -2.86 6.48 -0.40
N ASP A 240 -3.91 6.26 0.38
CA ASP A 240 -4.10 7.05 1.60
C ASP A 240 -3.08 6.66 2.66
N ILE A 241 -2.80 5.35 2.77
CA ILE A 241 -1.99 4.76 3.84
C ILE A 241 -1.53 3.35 3.42
N ILE A 242 -0.48 2.82 4.06
CA ILE A 242 -0.06 1.42 3.94
C ILE A 242 -0.35 0.62 5.22
N GLY A 243 -0.48 -0.69 5.07
CA GLY A 243 -0.58 -1.62 6.18
C GLY A 243 -0.10 -3.03 5.82
N PRO A 244 -0.11 -3.96 6.80
CA PRO A 244 0.38 -5.32 6.63
C PRO A 244 -0.29 -6.04 5.45
N GLY A 245 0.47 -6.29 4.39
CA GLY A 245 -0.05 -6.90 3.16
C GLY A 245 0.87 -7.95 2.55
N VAL A 246 2.04 -8.22 3.14
CA VAL A 246 2.99 -9.22 2.64
C VAL A 246 3.09 -10.38 3.62
N ASN A 247 2.97 -11.60 3.08
CA ASN A 247 3.06 -12.87 3.79
C ASN A 247 2.11 -12.91 4.99
N ILE A 248 0.82 -12.63 4.76
CA ILE A 248 -0.21 -12.64 5.79
C ILE A 248 -0.82 -14.05 5.88
N LEU A 249 -0.85 -14.60 7.09
CA LEU A 249 -1.50 -15.88 7.39
C LEU A 249 -2.98 -15.65 7.67
N ALA A 250 -3.87 -16.33 6.96
CA ALA A 250 -5.31 -16.26 7.18
C ALA A 250 -5.98 -17.63 6.92
N ALA A 251 -7.24 -17.76 7.36
CA ALA A 251 -8.06 -18.93 7.07
C ALA A 251 -8.25 -19.11 5.55
N TRP A 252 -8.34 -20.37 5.11
CA TRP A 252 -8.48 -20.72 3.69
C TRP A 252 -9.57 -21.78 3.52
N GLY A 253 -10.28 -21.77 2.39
CA GLY A 253 -11.45 -22.65 2.18
C GLY A 253 -11.11 -24.13 1.94
N ALA A 254 -9.88 -24.43 1.52
CA ALA A 254 -9.37 -25.78 1.34
C ALA A 254 -7.94 -25.85 1.86
N SER A 255 -7.49 -27.01 2.35
CA SER A 255 -6.11 -27.09 2.80
C SER A 255 -5.15 -27.09 1.61
N VAL A 256 -4.09 -26.29 1.74
CA VAL A 256 -2.98 -26.24 0.78
C VAL A 256 -2.09 -27.48 0.89
N ASP A 257 -2.09 -28.14 2.06
CA ASP A 257 -1.32 -29.34 2.40
C ASP A 257 -2.18 -30.60 2.64
N ASN A 258 -3.47 -30.56 2.27
CA ASN A 258 -4.49 -31.57 2.60
C ASN A 258 -4.70 -31.88 4.11
N ALA A 259 -4.34 -30.97 5.03
CA ALA A 259 -4.68 -31.02 6.44
C ALA A 259 -6.14 -30.59 6.76
N THR A 260 -6.65 -30.93 7.94
CA THR A 260 -8.07 -30.68 8.34
C THR A 260 -8.39 -29.24 8.73
N ASN A 261 -7.39 -28.41 9.09
CA ASN A 261 -7.53 -26.98 9.38
C ASN A 261 -6.72 -26.18 8.36
N SER A 262 -7.40 -25.49 7.45
CA SER A 262 -6.76 -24.84 6.31
C SER A 262 -6.43 -23.37 6.57
N PHE A 263 -5.13 -23.07 6.60
CA PHE A 263 -4.59 -21.72 6.55
C PHE A 263 -3.71 -21.56 5.33
N ASN A 264 -3.56 -20.32 4.87
CA ASN A 264 -2.66 -19.99 3.78
C ASN A 264 -1.91 -18.68 4.07
N VAL A 265 -0.71 -18.57 3.51
CA VAL A 265 0.11 -17.35 3.54
C VAL A 265 0.06 -16.72 2.16
N VAL A 266 -0.56 -15.55 2.07
CA VAL A 266 -0.72 -14.81 0.80
C VAL A 266 -0.30 -13.36 0.96
N SER A 267 -0.10 -12.69 -0.17
CA SER A 267 0.32 -11.29 -0.22
C SER A 267 -0.54 -10.51 -1.21
N GLY A 268 -0.74 -9.23 -0.92
CA GLY A 268 -1.51 -8.31 -1.74
C GLY A 268 -2.02 -7.13 -0.92
N THR A 269 -2.39 -6.05 -1.61
CA THR A 269 -3.20 -4.97 -0.99
C THR A 269 -4.57 -5.49 -0.53
N SER A 270 -5.02 -6.62 -1.08
CA SER A 270 -6.15 -7.41 -0.59
C SER A 270 -5.97 -7.94 0.84
N MET A 271 -4.76 -8.01 1.35
CA MET A 271 -4.49 -8.42 2.73
C MET A 271 -4.37 -7.21 3.66
N SER A 272 -3.89 -6.06 3.16
CA SER A 272 -3.81 -4.83 3.98
C SER A 272 -5.17 -4.14 4.15
N CYS A 273 -6.03 -4.17 3.14
CA CYS A 273 -7.41 -3.66 3.22
C CYS A 273 -8.22 -4.21 4.43
N PRO A 274 -8.31 -5.53 4.66
CA PRO A 274 -9.06 -6.06 5.81
C PRO A 274 -8.41 -5.74 7.15
N HIS A 275 -7.08 -5.58 7.23
CA HIS A 275 -6.44 -5.09 8.46
C HIS A 275 -6.97 -3.70 8.83
N LEU A 276 -6.97 -2.76 7.88
CA LEU A 276 -7.43 -1.40 8.15
C LEU A 276 -8.94 -1.30 8.28
N SER A 277 -9.69 -2.22 7.65
CA SER A 277 -11.12 -2.37 7.91
C SER A 277 -11.39 -2.77 9.36
N GLY A 278 -10.60 -3.71 9.90
CA GLY A 278 -10.66 -4.10 11.31
C GLY A 278 -10.30 -2.94 12.26
N VAL A 279 -9.26 -2.16 11.92
CA VAL A 279 -8.90 -0.95 12.68
C VAL A 279 -10.05 0.07 12.67
N ALA A 280 -10.65 0.33 11.51
CA ALA A 280 -11.80 1.23 11.39
C ALA A 280 -13.01 0.73 12.20
N ALA A 281 -13.28 -0.58 12.22
CA ALA A 281 -14.35 -1.16 13.03
C ALA A 281 -14.10 -0.99 14.54
N LEU A 282 -12.86 -1.16 15.00
CA LEU A 282 -12.50 -0.90 16.40
C LEU A 282 -12.68 0.58 16.78
N ILE A 283 -12.26 1.50 15.90
CA ILE A 283 -12.46 2.94 16.11
C ILE A 283 -13.95 3.26 16.12
N LYS A 284 -14.75 2.72 15.18
CA LYS A 284 -16.21 2.92 15.14
C LYS A 284 -16.90 2.40 16.40
N SER A 285 -16.45 1.26 16.93
CA SER A 285 -16.98 0.71 18.19
C SER A 285 -16.68 1.61 19.39
N ALA A 286 -15.51 2.25 19.42
CA ALA A 286 -15.13 3.16 20.50
C ALA A 286 -15.74 4.56 20.34
N HIS A 287 -15.98 4.98 19.10
CA HIS A 287 -16.55 6.28 18.73
C HIS A 287 -17.76 6.11 17.79
N PRO A 288 -18.91 5.64 18.31
CA PRO A 288 -20.06 5.29 17.47
C PRO A 288 -20.65 6.46 16.68
N ASP A 289 -20.44 7.70 17.13
CA ASP A 289 -20.94 8.93 16.52
C ASP A 289 -19.99 9.51 15.45
N TRP A 290 -18.79 8.95 15.29
CA TRP A 290 -17.87 9.43 14.26
C TRP A 290 -18.35 9.06 12.86
N SER A 291 -18.19 10.03 11.95
CA SER A 291 -18.41 9.84 10.53
C SER A 291 -17.33 8.92 9.93
N PRO A 292 -17.57 8.33 8.74
CA PRO A 292 -16.53 7.64 7.99
C PRO A 292 -15.27 8.50 7.76
N ALA A 293 -15.45 9.80 7.51
CA ALA A 293 -14.34 10.72 7.28
C ALA A 293 -13.54 11.02 8.55
N ALA A 294 -14.19 11.14 9.72
CA ALA A 294 -13.51 11.30 10.99
C ALA A 294 -12.65 10.07 11.34
N ILE A 295 -13.18 8.85 11.14
CA ILE A 295 -12.43 7.61 11.33
C ILE A 295 -11.25 7.55 10.36
N LYS A 296 -11.47 7.90 9.09
CA LYS A 296 -10.42 7.97 8.08
C LYS A 296 -9.35 8.96 8.51
N SER A 297 -9.74 10.17 8.91
CA SER A 297 -8.81 11.19 9.39
C SER A 297 -7.97 10.67 10.55
N ALA A 298 -8.58 10.04 11.55
CA ALA A 298 -7.86 9.51 12.70
C ALA A 298 -6.78 8.49 12.29
N ILE A 299 -7.10 7.59 11.36
CA ILE A 299 -6.15 6.61 10.80
C ILE A 299 -5.00 7.31 10.06
N LEU A 300 -5.30 8.34 9.27
CA LEU A 300 -4.31 9.01 8.43
C LEU A 300 -3.41 9.97 9.23
N THR A 301 -3.94 10.68 10.21
CA THR A 301 -3.18 11.73 10.91
C THR A 301 -2.27 11.20 12.02
N THR A 302 -2.40 9.93 12.38
CA THR A 302 -1.60 9.28 13.42
C THR A 302 -0.67 8.19 12.87
N ALA A 303 -0.64 8.02 11.55
CA ALA A 303 0.26 7.10 10.86
C ALA A 303 1.74 7.47 11.11
N TYR A 304 2.62 6.47 11.01
CA TYR A 304 4.06 6.67 11.18
C TYR A 304 4.84 6.36 9.89
N THR A 305 5.99 7.01 9.73
CA THR A 305 6.85 6.91 8.53
C THR A 305 8.24 6.37 8.83
N ILE A 306 8.42 5.75 10.00
CA ILE A 306 9.69 5.23 10.49
C ILE A 306 9.61 3.71 10.67
N ASN A 307 10.66 3.01 10.25
CA ASN A 307 10.84 1.58 10.39
C ASN A 307 11.39 1.19 11.76
N ARG A 308 11.40 -0.11 12.04
CA ARG A 308 11.87 -0.66 13.32
C ARG A 308 13.34 -0.33 13.63
N ASP A 309 14.17 -0.08 12.61
CA ASP A 309 15.56 0.36 12.75
C ASP A 309 15.73 1.88 12.96
N GLY A 310 14.63 2.64 12.99
CA GLY A 310 14.64 4.09 13.17
C GLY A 310 14.85 4.88 11.88
N SER A 311 15.00 4.21 10.73
CA SER A 311 15.09 4.87 9.40
C SER A 311 13.71 5.11 8.79
N SER A 312 13.62 5.97 7.77
CA SER A 312 12.37 6.13 7.00
C SER A 312 11.93 4.81 6.35
N ILE A 313 10.61 4.61 6.23
CA ILE A 313 10.07 3.49 5.44
C ILE A 313 10.72 3.48 4.06
N SER A 314 11.18 2.31 3.61
CA SER A 314 11.79 2.13 2.30
C SER A 314 10.84 1.45 1.31
N THR A 315 11.15 1.54 0.02
CA THR A 315 10.53 0.77 -1.06
C THR A 315 11.18 -0.59 -1.20
N GLU A 316 10.67 -1.41 -2.11
CA GLU A 316 11.23 -2.69 -2.51
C GLU A 316 12.67 -2.62 -3.04
N GLN A 317 13.18 -1.43 -3.36
CA GLN A 317 14.56 -1.21 -3.81
C GLN A 317 15.51 -0.75 -2.69
N ASN A 318 15.06 -0.78 -1.43
CA ASN A 318 15.79 -0.24 -0.27
C ASN A 318 16.14 1.25 -0.39
N VAL A 319 15.35 2.02 -1.14
CA VAL A 319 15.42 3.49 -1.15
C VAL A 319 14.28 4.06 -0.32
N SER A 320 14.41 5.27 0.20
CA SER A 320 13.34 5.91 0.98
C SER A 320 12.05 5.96 0.16
N ALA A 321 10.95 5.51 0.75
CA ALA A 321 9.64 5.58 0.14
C ALA A 321 9.14 7.02 0.16
N THR A 322 8.50 7.39 -0.95
CA THR A 322 7.85 8.69 -1.17
C THR A 322 6.42 8.67 -0.63
N VAL A 323 5.82 9.84 -0.47
CA VAL A 323 4.39 9.97 -0.15
C VAL A 323 3.47 9.27 -1.16
N PHE A 324 3.87 9.12 -2.43
CA PHE A 324 3.09 8.37 -3.43
C PHE A 324 3.21 6.83 -3.29
N ASP A 325 4.14 6.36 -2.45
CA ASP A 325 4.29 4.95 -2.11
C ASP A 325 3.50 4.57 -0.85
N LEU A 326 3.54 5.43 0.17
CA LEU A 326 3.03 5.15 1.53
C LEU A 326 1.80 5.96 1.96
N GLY A 327 1.45 7.03 1.23
CA GLY A 327 0.39 7.96 1.63
C GLY A 327 0.78 8.75 2.88
N SER A 328 -0.05 8.65 3.93
CA SER A 328 0.27 9.20 5.25
C SER A 328 1.29 8.38 6.05
N GLY A 329 1.56 7.12 5.67
CA GLY A 329 2.48 6.24 6.38
C GLY A 329 1.90 4.87 6.67
N HIS A 330 2.44 4.20 7.68
CA HIS A 330 1.94 2.93 8.16
C HIS A 330 0.97 3.11 9.32
N VAL A 331 -0.10 2.32 9.32
CA VAL A 331 -1.18 2.37 10.32
C VAL A 331 -0.66 2.22 11.75
N ASN A 332 -1.20 3.05 12.66
CA ASN A 332 -0.96 3.00 14.11
C ASN A 332 -2.29 2.93 14.88
N PRO A 333 -2.83 1.73 15.14
CA PRO A 333 -4.15 1.60 15.74
C PRO A 333 -4.28 2.24 17.13
N PRO A 334 -3.31 2.09 18.07
CA PRO A 334 -3.41 2.71 19.39
C PRO A 334 -3.56 4.24 19.36
N THR A 335 -2.76 4.94 18.53
CA THR A 335 -2.85 6.41 18.46
C THR A 335 -4.07 6.87 17.66
N ALA A 336 -4.49 6.11 16.64
CA ALA A 336 -5.70 6.41 15.87
C ALA A 336 -6.99 6.36 16.73
N MET A 337 -6.96 5.66 17.87
CA MET A 337 -8.09 5.62 18.81
C MET A 337 -8.35 6.96 19.49
N ASN A 338 -7.33 7.81 19.65
CA ASN A 338 -7.48 9.14 20.22
C ASN A 338 -6.54 10.14 19.51
N PRO A 339 -6.94 10.63 18.32
CA PRO A 339 -6.08 11.41 17.44
C PRO A 339 -5.95 12.89 17.85
N GLY A 340 -6.73 13.36 18.83
CA GLY A 340 -6.80 14.78 19.21
C GLY A 340 -7.68 15.61 18.27
N LEU A 341 -7.34 15.67 16.98
CA LEU A 341 -8.12 16.39 15.97
C LEU A 341 -8.48 15.48 14.79
N VAL A 342 -9.64 15.73 14.16
CA VAL A 342 -10.04 15.08 12.91
C VAL A 342 -10.47 16.10 11.85
N TYR A 343 -10.14 15.80 10.59
CA TYR A 343 -10.62 16.47 9.40
C TYR A 343 -11.91 15.79 8.95
N ASP A 344 -13.04 16.31 9.43
CA ASP A 344 -14.34 15.72 9.15
C ASP A 344 -14.92 16.21 7.80
N LEU A 345 -15.69 15.33 7.15
CA LEU A 345 -16.39 15.56 5.88
C LEU A 345 -17.74 14.86 5.91
N HIS A 346 -18.75 15.53 5.37
CA HIS A 346 -20.08 14.97 5.12
C HIS A 346 -20.30 14.75 3.61
N PRO A 347 -21.24 13.87 3.22
CA PRO A 347 -21.51 13.58 1.81
C PRO A 347 -21.76 14.82 0.94
N ASP A 348 -22.40 15.86 1.48
CA ASP A 348 -22.69 17.09 0.75
C ASP A 348 -21.43 17.95 0.48
N ASP A 349 -20.37 17.80 1.27
CA ASP A 349 -19.10 18.50 1.06
C ASP A 349 -18.38 18.04 -0.22
N PHE A 350 -18.73 16.86 -0.74
CA PHE A 350 -18.19 16.37 -2.01
C PHE A 350 -18.86 17.00 -3.24
N VAL A 351 -20.03 17.64 -3.12
CA VAL A 351 -20.71 18.23 -4.28
C VAL A 351 -19.89 19.37 -4.93
N PRO A 352 -19.40 20.38 -4.17
CA PRO A 352 -18.45 21.37 -4.69
C PRO A 352 -17.21 20.77 -5.35
N TYR A 353 -16.68 19.70 -4.77
CA TYR A 353 -15.50 19.01 -5.25
C TYR A 353 -15.76 18.29 -6.59
N LEU A 354 -16.86 17.55 -6.70
CA LEU A 354 -17.24 16.85 -7.92
C LEU A 354 -17.53 17.83 -9.07
N CYS A 355 -18.22 18.94 -8.79
CA CYS A 355 -18.40 20.01 -9.77
C CYS A 355 -17.04 20.66 -10.16
N GLY A 356 -16.11 20.77 -9.22
CA GLY A 356 -14.75 21.28 -9.45
C GLY A 356 -13.84 20.36 -10.27
N LEU A 357 -14.11 19.06 -10.31
CA LEU A 357 -13.48 18.12 -11.25
C LEU A 357 -13.93 18.32 -12.70
N GLY A 358 -14.92 19.19 -12.95
CA GLY A 358 -15.49 19.41 -14.28
C GLY A 358 -16.55 18.37 -14.66
N TYR A 359 -17.08 17.61 -13.70
CA TYR A 359 -18.20 16.70 -13.95
C TYR A 359 -19.48 17.49 -14.22
N ASP A 360 -20.27 17.01 -15.18
CA ASP A 360 -21.58 17.59 -15.49
C ASP A 360 -22.65 17.20 -14.45
N ASP A 361 -23.80 17.87 -14.50
CA ASP A 361 -24.92 17.63 -13.59
C ASP A 361 -25.39 16.16 -13.58
N LYS A 362 -25.25 15.45 -14.70
CA LYS A 362 -25.65 14.05 -14.83
C LYS A 362 -24.65 13.14 -14.10
N ALA A 363 -23.36 13.34 -14.32
CA ALA A 363 -22.27 12.63 -13.65
C ALA A 363 -22.33 12.83 -12.13
N VAL A 364 -22.49 14.07 -11.67
CA VAL A 364 -22.62 14.36 -10.23
C VAL A 364 -23.89 13.69 -9.67
N ARG A 365 -25.02 13.77 -10.38
CA ARG A 365 -26.27 13.09 -9.97
C ARG A 365 -26.10 11.56 -9.85
N LEU A 366 -25.31 10.92 -10.71
CA LEU A 366 -25.04 9.48 -10.60
C LEU A 366 -24.31 9.13 -9.30
N ILE A 367 -23.39 9.98 -8.85
CA ILE A 367 -22.64 9.76 -7.61
C ILE A 367 -23.52 10.08 -6.40
N VAL A 368 -24.07 11.29 -6.32
CA VAL A 368 -24.74 11.79 -5.10
C VAL A 368 -26.22 11.41 -5.01
N GLN A 369 -26.79 10.90 -6.10
CA GLN A 369 -28.11 10.29 -6.18
C GLN A 369 -29.26 11.26 -5.87
N ARG A 370 -29.00 12.54 -6.10
CA ARG A 370 -29.96 13.65 -6.09
C ARG A 370 -29.65 14.62 -7.23
N LYS A 371 -30.62 15.45 -7.59
CA LYS A 371 -30.40 16.50 -8.60
C LYS A 371 -29.41 17.53 -8.03
N VAL A 372 -28.40 17.85 -8.83
CA VAL A 372 -27.41 18.91 -8.57
C VAL A 372 -27.35 19.78 -9.82
N ASN A 373 -27.16 21.08 -9.62
CA ASN A 373 -26.81 22.00 -10.69
C ASN A 373 -25.45 22.60 -10.35
N CYS A 374 -24.40 22.13 -11.03
CA CYS A 374 -23.03 22.58 -10.80
C CYS A 374 -22.82 24.06 -11.16
N SER A 375 -23.68 24.67 -11.98
CA SER A 375 -23.61 26.11 -12.25
C SER A 375 -24.05 26.97 -11.06
N MET A 376 -24.74 26.39 -10.07
CA MET A 376 -25.24 27.07 -8.87
C MET A 376 -24.46 26.71 -7.60
N VAL A 377 -23.56 25.72 -7.68
CA VAL A 377 -22.71 25.30 -6.55
C VAL A 377 -21.33 25.93 -6.72
N PRO A 378 -20.75 26.56 -5.68
CA PRO A 378 -19.38 27.06 -5.75
C PRO A 378 -18.42 25.88 -5.88
N SER A 379 -17.84 25.68 -7.05
CA SER A 379 -16.86 24.62 -7.26
C SER A 379 -15.56 24.90 -6.49
N ILE A 380 -14.89 23.85 -6.05
CA ILE A 380 -13.60 23.94 -5.36
C ILE A 380 -12.53 23.14 -6.11
N PRO A 381 -11.26 23.58 -6.10
CA PRO A 381 -10.17 22.74 -6.62
C PRO A 381 -10.01 21.50 -5.74
N GLU A 382 -9.48 20.42 -6.32
CA GLU A 382 -9.33 19.12 -5.64
C GLU A 382 -8.67 19.23 -4.25
N ALA A 383 -7.53 19.93 -4.19
CA ALA A 383 -6.76 20.12 -2.96
C ALA A 383 -7.46 20.99 -1.89
N GLN A 384 -8.60 21.64 -2.20
CA GLN A 384 -9.40 22.41 -1.26
C GLN A 384 -10.41 21.57 -0.47
N LEU A 385 -10.69 20.32 -0.89
CA LEU A 385 -11.48 19.40 -0.09
C LEU A 385 -10.87 19.30 1.33
N ASN A 386 -11.70 19.16 2.37
CA ASN A 386 -11.25 19.08 3.77
C ASN A 386 -10.59 17.74 4.11
N TYR A 387 -9.58 17.37 3.32
CA TYR A 387 -8.87 16.11 3.38
C TYR A 387 -7.65 16.22 4.29
N PRO A 388 -7.26 15.16 5.03
CA PRO A 388 -6.16 15.22 6.00
C PRO A 388 -4.76 15.30 5.39
N THR A 389 -4.64 15.40 4.06
CA THR A 389 -3.38 15.54 3.33
C THR A 389 -3.48 16.67 2.28
N PHE A 390 -2.33 17.05 1.73
CA PHE A 390 -2.21 18.02 0.64
C PHE A 390 -1.47 17.40 -0.54
N SER A 391 -2.10 17.35 -1.72
CA SER A 391 -1.44 17.03 -2.99
C SER A 391 -1.67 18.19 -3.95
N ILE A 392 -0.60 18.90 -4.32
CA ILE A 392 -0.71 20.21 -4.95
C ILE A 392 0.19 20.27 -6.18
N SER A 393 -0.33 20.80 -7.28
CA SER A 393 0.48 21.18 -8.44
C SER A 393 0.80 22.67 -8.42
N LEU A 394 2.06 23.05 -8.60
CA LEU A 394 2.50 24.45 -8.68
C LEU A 394 3.37 24.70 -9.92
N HIS A 395 2.97 25.66 -10.74
CA HIS A 395 3.82 26.27 -11.77
C HIS A 395 4.80 27.27 -11.17
N PHE A 396 5.82 27.66 -11.92
CA PHE A 396 6.74 28.69 -11.49
C PHE A 396 6.01 30.02 -11.22
N GLY A 397 6.21 30.59 -10.03
CA GLY A 397 5.54 31.81 -9.57
C GLY A 397 4.15 31.58 -8.98
N ASP A 398 3.63 30.34 -8.99
CA ASP A 398 2.33 30.05 -8.38
C ASP A 398 2.35 30.30 -6.87
N GLN A 399 1.25 30.89 -6.41
CA GLN A 399 0.87 30.95 -5.01
C GLN A 399 -0.55 30.42 -4.87
N LYS A 400 -0.73 29.33 -4.13
CA LYS A 400 -2.05 28.71 -3.87
C LYS A 400 -2.30 28.60 -2.39
N THR A 401 -3.53 28.91 -1.96
CA THR A 401 -3.94 28.85 -0.56
C THR A 401 -5.10 27.87 -0.42
N TYR A 402 -5.00 26.97 0.54
CA TYR A 402 -6.04 25.99 0.84
C TYR A 402 -6.48 26.09 2.29
N THR A 403 -7.78 25.99 2.52
CA THR A 403 -8.35 25.99 3.87
C THR A 403 -8.67 24.56 4.32
N ARG A 404 -8.47 24.29 5.61
CA ARG A 404 -8.91 23.08 6.31
C ARG A 404 -9.70 23.46 7.54
N THR A 405 -10.59 22.56 7.95
CA THR A 405 -11.36 22.65 9.18
C THR A 405 -11.13 21.38 9.98
N VAL A 406 -10.69 21.54 11.22
CA VAL A 406 -10.46 20.45 12.16
C VAL A 406 -11.49 20.50 13.28
N THR A 407 -11.91 19.34 13.74
CA THR A 407 -12.82 19.17 14.89
C THR A 407 -12.03 18.58 16.05
N ASN A 408 -12.16 19.17 17.24
CA ASN A 408 -11.52 18.63 18.45
C ASN A 408 -12.27 17.39 18.95
N VAL A 409 -11.55 16.27 19.02
CA VAL A 409 -12.04 14.99 19.57
C VAL A 409 -11.17 14.48 20.73
N GLY A 410 -10.11 15.22 21.08
CA GLY A 410 -9.27 14.97 22.25
C GLY A 410 -9.71 15.79 23.46
N LEU A 411 -8.78 16.28 24.27
CA LEU A 411 -9.12 17.02 25.48
C LEU A 411 -9.80 18.38 25.20
N PRO A 412 -10.80 18.80 26.01
CA PRO A 412 -11.31 20.17 26.02
C PRO A 412 -10.23 21.13 26.56
N ASN A 413 -10.41 22.44 26.36
CA ASN A 413 -9.43 23.47 26.75
C ASN A 413 -8.01 23.23 26.21
N SER A 414 -7.90 22.64 25.02
CA SER A 414 -6.62 22.33 24.37
C SER A 414 -6.20 23.42 23.37
N THR A 415 -4.89 23.63 23.26
CA THR A 415 -4.29 24.53 22.27
C THR A 415 -3.29 23.75 21.44
N TYR A 416 -3.36 23.91 20.12
CA TYR A 416 -2.47 23.31 19.15
C TYR A 416 -1.62 24.37 18.49
N THR A 417 -0.33 24.09 18.33
CA THR A 417 0.61 24.92 17.56
C THR A 417 1.19 24.09 16.43
N TYR A 418 1.44 24.71 15.28
CA TYR A 418 2.03 23.99 14.16
C TYR A 418 3.56 24.03 14.25
N LYS A 419 4.21 22.92 13.90
CA LYS A 419 5.68 22.86 13.77
C LYS A 419 6.12 23.43 12.43
N ALA A 420 7.22 24.19 12.43
CA ALA A 420 7.74 24.84 11.24
C ALA A 420 7.95 23.83 10.10
N LEU A 421 7.31 24.10 8.96
CA LEU A 421 7.38 23.32 7.75
C LEU A 421 8.54 23.80 6.88
N SER A 422 9.32 22.88 6.33
CA SER A 422 10.25 23.17 5.24
C SER A 422 9.99 22.19 4.11
N LEU A 423 9.69 22.73 2.93
CA LEU A 423 9.57 22.00 1.68
C LEU A 423 10.60 22.57 0.73
N GLU A 424 11.38 21.72 0.09
CA GLU A 424 12.38 22.16 -0.86
C GLU A 424 11.67 22.91 -2.02
N GLY A 425 12.12 24.13 -2.34
CA GLY A 425 11.54 24.98 -3.41
C GLY A 425 10.14 25.55 -3.15
N VAL A 426 9.56 25.39 -1.95
CA VAL A 426 8.21 25.89 -1.62
C VAL A 426 8.20 26.58 -0.25
N ASP A 427 7.74 27.83 -0.22
CA ASP A 427 7.46 28.54 1.03
C ASP A 427 6.05 28.20 1.50
N VAL A 428 5.95 27.72 2.74
CA VAL A 428 4.70 27.26 3.35
C VAL A 428 4.34 28.15 4.53
N LYS A 429 3.19 28.82 4.44
CA LYS A 429 2.68 29.69 5.50
C LYS A 429 1.32 29.21 6.00
N VAL A 430 1.24 28.94 7.30
CA VAL A 430 0.02 28.49 8.00
C VAL A 430 -0.56 29.66 8.81
N MET A 431 -1.89 29.85 8.74
CA MET A 431 -2.61 30.87 9.51
C MET A 431 -3.96 30.31 10.02
N PRO A 432 -4.32 30.50 11.30
CA PRO A 432 -3.51 31.11 12.38
C PRO A 432 -2.32 30.23 12.79
N LYS A 433 -1.41 30.76 13.63
CA LYS A 433 -0.25 29.99 14.14
C LYS A 433 -0.60 29.02 15.28
N GLU A 434 -1.71 29.29 15.94
CA GLU A 434 -2.26 28.49 17.02
C GLU A 434 -3.77 28.31 16.80
N ILE A 435 -4.30 27.17 17.22
CA ILE A 435 -5.74 26.88 17.23
C ILE A 435 -6.12 26.49 18.65
N LYS A 436 -7.20 27.07 19.17
CA LYS A 436 -7.66 26.89 20.54
C LYS A 436 -9.06 26.30 20.54
N PHE A 437 -9.27 25.28 21.38
CA PHE A 437 -10.57 24.65 21.59
C PHE A 437 -10.92 24.75 23.07
N ARG A 438 -12.13 25.21 23.36
CA ARG A 438 -12.70 25.29 24.71
C ARG A 438 -13.43 24.01 25.07
N GLU A 439 -14.11 23.42 24.09
CA GLU A 439 -14.95 22.24 24.30
C GLU A 439 -14.67 21.13 23.27
N LEU A 440 -15.19 19.94 23.57
CA LEU A 440 -15.24 18.82 22.64
C LEU A 440 -16.13 19.17 21.45
N LYS A 441 -15.76 18.67 20.27
CA LYS A 441 -16.48 18.88 19.00
C LYS A 441 -16.50 20.31 18.47
N GLU A 442 -15.82 21.25 19.14
CA GLU A 442 -15.58 22.58 18.58
C GLU A 442 -14.74 22.46 17.30
N LYS A 443 -15.13 23.25 16.29
CA LYS A 443 -14.48 23.28 14.98
C LYS A 443 -13.64 24.54 14.85
N ALA A 444 -12.48 24.41 14.20
CA ALA A 444 -11.65 25.55 13.86
C ALA A 444 -11.04 25.38 12.47
N SER A 445 -10.91 26.50 11.75
CA SER A 445 -10.35 26.51 10.41
C SER A 445 -8.98 27.16 10.38
N PHE A 446 -8.11 26.66 9.50
CA PHE A 446 -6.82 27.25 9.19
C PHE A 446 -6.56 27.20 7.69
N SER A 447 -5.76 28.15 7.20
CA SER A 447 -5.31 28.22 5.82
C SER A 447 -3.83 27.90 5.71
N VAL A 448 -3.46 27.16 4.67
CA VAL A 448 -2.07 26.87 4.29
C VAL A 448 -1.82 27.45 2.91
N LYS A 449 -0.85 28.36 2.83
CA LYS A 449 -0.42 29.00 1.60
C LYS A 449 0.91 28.41 1.15
N PHE A 450 0.95 27.96 -0.10
CA PHE A 450 2.12 27.39 -0.76
C PHE A 450 2.58 28.37 -1.84
N THR A 451 3.85 28.75 -1.82
CA THR A 451 4.44 29.64 -2.81
C THR A 451 5.69 28.98 -3.39
N ARG A 452 5.67 28.65 -4.69
CA ARG A 452 6.86 28.09 -5.35
C ARG A 452 7.89 29.20 -5.55
N PHE A 453 9.14 28.97 -5.15
CA PHE A 453 10.24 29.90 -5.37
C PHE A 453 11.45 29.20 -6.00
N GLY A 454 12.20 29.94 -6.81
CA GLY A 454 13.40 29.44 -7.48
C GLY A 454 13.13 28.62 -8.75
N ASN A 455 14.11 28.64 -9.66
CA ASN A 455 14.09 27.90 -10.94
C ASN A 455 14.75 26.51 -10.84
N ALA A 456 15.20 26.10 -9.64
CA ALA A 456 16.17 25.02 -9.49
C ALA A 456 15.59 23.61 -9.69
N MET A 457 14.27 23.44 -9.64
CA MET A 457 13.62 22.13 -9.77
C MET A 457 12.97 21.97 -11.14
N GLY A 458 13.38 20.92 -11.85
CA GLY A 458 12.86 20.57 -13.17
C GLY A 458 11.36 20.23 -13.14
N SER A 459 10.66 20.42 -14.27
CA SER A 459 9.26 19.98 -14.40
C SER A 459 9.15 18.48 -14.10
N SER A 460 8.09 18.07 -13.41
CA SER A 460 7.83 16.71 -12.89
C SER A 460 8.62 16.26 -11.65
N SER A 461 9.43 17.14 -11.03
CA SER A 461 9.98 16.88 -9.69
C SER A 461 8.93 17.09 -8.59
N VAL A 462 9.18 16.48 -7.43
CA VAL A 462 8.28 16.53 -6.27
C VAL A 462 9.03 17.03 -5.04
N SER A 463 8.32 17.80 -4.21
CA SER A 463 8.76 18.24 -2.90
C SER A 463 7.78 17.71 -1.85
N GLU A 464 8.29 17.05 -0.83
CA GLU A 464 7.50 16.27 0.13
C GLU A 464 7.79 16.71 1.57
N GLY A 465 6.79 16.61 2.44
CA GLY A 465 6.93 16.92 3.87
C GLY A 465 5.63 16.75 4.64
N HIS A 466 5.58 17.30 5.86
CA HIS A 466 4.44 17.13 6.75
C HIS A 466 4.09 18.40 7.52
N LEU A 467 2.79 18.68 7.66
CA LEU A 467 2.26 19.64 8.63
C LEU A 467 1.89 18.90 9.91
N VAL A 468 2.43 19.33 11.05
CA VAL A 468 2.13 18.73 12.35
C VAL A 468 1.51 19.78 13.26
N TRP A 469 0.26 19.55 13.68
CA TRP A 469 -0.34 20.24 14.81
C TRP A 469 -0.02 19.47 16.08
N SER A 470 0.73 20.09 16.99
CA SER A 470 1.07 19.52 18.29
C SER A 470 0.27 20.21 19.38
N SER A 471 -0.38 19.43 20.25
CA SER A 471 -1.00 19.98 21.46
C SER A 471 0.10 20.52 22.39
N ASN A 472 -0.14 21.66 23.05
CA ASN A 472 0.85 22.28 23.94
C ASN A 472 1.25 21.39 25.14
N GLU A 473 0.38 20.46 25.54
CA GLU A 473 0.63 19.47 26.59
C GLU A 473 1.48 18.28 26.11
N GLY A 474 1.75 18.19 24.80
CA GLY A 474 2.56 17.13 24.19
C GLY A 474 1.83 15.80 23.94
N GLU A 475 0.54 15.71 24.27
CA GLU A 475 -0.25 14.47 24.18
C GLU A 475 -0.60 14.08 22.73
N TYR A 476 -0.93 15.06 21.88
CA TYR A 476 -1.40 14.84 20.52
C TYR A 476 -0.46 15.41 19.47
N ASN A 477 -0.22 14.62 18.41
CA ASN A 477 0.39 15.08 17.17
C ASN A 477 -0.52 14.69 16.00
N VAL A 478 -1.04 15.68 15.29
CA VAL A 478 -1.93 15.50 14.14
C VAL A 478 -1.12 15.82 12.89
N VAL A 479 -0.76 14.79 12.14
CA VAL A 479 0.18 14.87 11.01
C VAL A 479 -0.57 14.85 9.68
N SER A 480 -0.30 15.81 8.81
CA SER A 480 -0.83 15.86 7.45
C SER A 480 0.33 15.77 6.46
N ALA A 481 0.36 14.72 5.64
CA ALA A 481 1.32 14.58 4.55
C ALA A 481 1.09 15.65 3.48
N ILE A 482 2.19 16.17 2.92
CA ILE A 482 2.21 17.19 1.88
C ILE A 482 3.07 16.70 0.73
N VAL A 483 2.53 16.80 -0.48
CA VAL A 483 3.29 16.68 -1.73
C VAL A 483 3.00 17.85 -2.64
N VAL A 484 4.07 18.44 -3.16
CA VAL A 484 4.02 19.46 -4.20
C VAL A 484 4.65 18.90 -5.46
N VAL A 485 3.85 18.77 -6.51
CA VAL A 485 4.28 18.41 -7.86
C VAL A 485 4.59 19.69 -8.62
N PHE A 486 5.82 19.83 -9.08
CA PHE A 486 6.23 20.96 -9.91
C PHE A 486 5.84 20.71 -11.36
N VAL A 487 4.96 21.57 -11.88
CA VAL A 487 4.50 21.52 -13.28
C VAL A 487 5.25 22.54 -14.12
#